data_AF-A0A164KZ04-F1
#
_entry.id   AF-A0A164KZ04-F1
#
_cell.length_a   1.000
_cell.length_b   1.000
_cell.length_c   1.000
_cell.angle_alpha   90.00
_cell.angle_beta   90.00
_cell.angle_gamma   90.00
#
_symmetry.space_group_name_H-M   'P 1'
#
loop_
_entity.id
_entity.type
_entity.pdbx_description
1 polymer ?
#
loop_
_entity_poly.entity_id
_entity_poly.type
_entity_poly.pdbx_seq_one_letter_code
_entity_poly.pdbx_strand_id
1 'polypeptide(L)'
;MKRLWFVILFFITMLTGCSVKDVNWYPISQEVMATTPKELPFPISYPTKLPFEVDSITVTNENAEHVTVVYSSKDNQNLIVEITRGKDVFPQKSLQKINAFDKTRQAFNHQKNESHYIYWNENDVHYQIYSSNENKKQLTNDELCTVQKSFSVK
;
A
#
# COMPACT_ATOMS: atom_id res chain seq x y z
N MET A 1 -18.66 -47.16 -22.08
CA MET A 1 -18.12 -46.56 -20.83
C MET A 1 -16.96 -45.58 -21.12
N LYS A 2 -17.16 -44.53 -21.92
CA LYS A 2 -16.11 -43.52 -22.22
C LYS A 2 -16.55 -42.06 -21.98
N ARG A 3 -17.85 -41.82 -21.82
CA ARG A 3 -18.42 -40.46 -21.61
C ARG A 3 -18.47 -40.04 -20.14
N LEU A 4 -18.42 -40.98 -19.19
CA LEU A 4 -18.51 -40.68 -17.76
C LEU A 4 -17.20 -40.11 -17.18
N TRP A 5 -16.06 -40.42 -17.80
CA TRP A 5 -14.74 -40.04 -17.28
C TRP A 5 -14.44 -38.55 -17.47
N PHE A 6 -14.94 -37.94 -18.55
CA PHE A 6 -14.80 -36.50 -18.81
C PHE A 6 -15.59 -35.64 -17.84
N VAL A 7 -16.71 -36.14 -17.31
CA VAL A 7 -17.55 -35.40 -16.35
C VAL A 7 -16.87 -35.30 -14.98
N ILE A 8 -16.16 -36.36 -14.57
CA ILE A 8 -15.40 -36.39 -13.33
C ILE A 8 -14.17 -35.48 -13.42
N LEU A 9 -13.49 -35.44 -14.56
CA LEU A 9 -12.30 -34.60 -14.74
C LEU A 9 -12.62 -33.10 -14.72
N PHE A 10 -13.81 -32.70 -15.18
CA PHE A 10 -14.24 -31.29 -15.17
C PHE A 10 -14.60 -30.79 -13.75
N PHE A 11 -14.97 -31.69 -12.85
CA PHE A 11 -15.28 -31.34 -11.45
C PHE A 11 -14.03 -31.12 -10.60
N ILE A 12 -12.90 -31.77 -10.93
CA ILE A 12 -11.65 -31.65 -10.17
C ILE A 12 -10.95 -30.31 -10.44
N THR A 13 -11.16 -29.70 -11.61
CA THR A 13 -10.53 -28.42 -11.98
C THR A 13 -11.26 -27.17 -11.44
N MET A 14 -12.49 -27.29 -10.94
CA MET A 14 -13.25 -26.15 -10.39
C MET A 14 -13.06 -25.94 -8.88
N LEU A 15 -12.36 -26.83 -8.18
CA LEU A 15 -12.16 -26.72 -6.72
C LEU A 15 -10.92 -25.91 -6.31
N THR A 16 -10.10 -25.45 -7.26
CA THR A 16 -9.13 -24.38 -6.99
C THR A 16 -9.77 -23.03 -7.28
N GLY A 17 -10.93 -22.77 -6.68
CA GLY A 17 -11.39 -21.41 -6.50
C GLY A 17 -10.35 -20.72 -5.63
N CYS A 18 -9.57 -19.81 -6.21
CA CYS A 18 -8.77 -18.87 -5.46
C CYS A 18 -9.71 -18.19 -4.47
N SER A 19 -9.69 -18.63 -3.20
CA SER A 19 -10.36 -17.91 -2.13
C SER A 19 -9.60 -16.60 -2.01
N VAL A 20 -10.09 -15.58 -2.71
CA VAL A 20 -9.68 -14.20 -2.49
C VAL A 20 -10.14 -13.93 -1.08
N LYS A 21 -9.21 -14.00 -0.14
CA LYS A 21 -9.47 -13.68 1.25
C LYS A 21 -9.90 -12.22 1.23
N ASP A 22 -11.19 -11.94 1.41
CA ASP A 22 -11.70 -10.58 1.47
C ASP A 22 -10.99 -9.89 2.65
N VAL A 23 -10.05 -9.02 2.33
CA VAL A 23 -9.40 -8.15 3.31
C VAL A 23 -10.37 -7.02 3.60
N ASN A 24 -10.79 -6.90 4.86
CA ASN A 24 -11.64 -5.79 5.28
C ASN A 24 -10.87 -4.48 5.15
N TRP A 25 -11.46 -3.51 4.45
CA TRP A 25 -10.91 -2.17 4.26
C TRP A 25 -11.61 -1.18 5.16
N TYR A 26 -10.84 -0.52 6.02
CA TYR A 26 -11.34 0.44 7.00
C TYR A 26 -11.03 1.86 6.52
N PRO A 27 -12.03 2.75 6.46
CA PRO A 27 -11.79 4.16 6.19
C PRO A 27 -11.01 4.79 7.35
N ILE A 28 -10.14 5.76 7.04
CA ILE A 28 -9.46 6.54 8.09
C ILE A 28 -10.47 7.56 8.64
N SER A 29 -10.69 7.57 9.95
CA SER A 29 -11.67 8.45 10.57
C SER A 29 -11.25 9.92 10.47
N GLN A 30 -12.24 10.81 10.37
CA GLN A 30 -11.97 12.26 10.34
C GLN A 30 -11.34 12.76 11.65
N GLU A 31 -11.69 12.15 12.77
CA GLU A 31 -11.13 12.47 14.09
C GLU A 31 -9.62 12.20 14.12
N VAL A 32 -9.19 11.05 13.59
CA VAL A 32 -7.78 10.70 13.48
C VAL A 32 -7.07 11.58 12.45
N MET A 33 -7.69 11.88 11.31
CA MET A 33 -7.12 12.82 10.34
C MET A 33 -6.94 14.23 10.90
N ALA A 34 -7.82 14.67 11.82
CA ALA A 34 -7.74 15.99 12.44
C ALA A 34 -6.52 16.17 13.36
N THR A 35 -5.86 15.09 13.78
CA THR A 35 -4.62 15.15 14.58
C THR A 35 -3.38 15.39 13.73
N THR A 36 -3.48 15.30 12.40
CA THR A 36 -2.35 15.56 11.51
C THR A 36 -1.96 17.04 11.51
N PRO A 37 -0.65 17.36 11.48
CA PRO A 37 -0.20 18.74 11.37
C PRO A 37 -0.75 19.42 10.11
N LYS A 38 -1.25 20.65 10.26
CA LYS A 38 -1.78 21.45 9.14
C LYS A 38 -0.69 22.06 8.27
N GLU A 39 0.48 22.30 8.85
CA GLU A 39 1.62 22.89 8.15
C GLU A 39 2.62 21.79 7.79
N LEU A 40 2.80 21.58 6.49
CA LEU A 40 3.76 20.66 5.91
C LEU A 40 4.73 21.43 5.01
N PRO A 41 5.98 20.97 4.86
CA PRO A 41 6.96 21.63 4.00
C PRO A 41 6.56 21.63 2.51
N PHE A 42 5.66 20.73 2.11
CA PHE A 42 5.07 20.66 0.79
C PHE A 42 3.72 19.91 0.81
N PRO A 43 2.86 20.09 -0.21
CA PRO A 43 1.59 19.36 -0.30
C PRO A 43 1.81 17.85 -0.47
N ILE A 44 1.06 17.05 0.30
CA ILE A 44 1.07 15.58 0.19
C ILE A 44 -0.36 15.03 0.07
N SER A 45 -0.48 13.82 -0.47
CA SER A 45 -1.71 13.04 -0.53
C SER A 45 -1.73 12.04 0.63
N TYR A 46 -2.93 11.71 1.13
CA TYR A 46 -3.15 10.72 2.19
C TYR A 46 -3.97 9.54 1.65
N PRO A 47 -3.80 8.30 2.17
CA PRO A 47 -4.68 7.20 1.85
C PRO A 47 -6.08 7.43 2.43
N THR A 48 -7.11 6.92 1.76
CA THR A 48 -8.50 7.01 2.25
C THR A 48 -8.93 5.79 3.07
N LYS A 49 -8.25 4.65 2.89
CA LYS A 49 -8.58 3.38 3.56
C LYS A 49 -7.36 2.50 3.73
N LEU A 50 -7.33 1.72 4.81
CA LEU A 50 -6.27 0.77 5.15
C LEU A 50 -6.86 -0.62 5.46
N PRO A 51 -6.06 -1.69 5.40
CA PRO A 51 -6.49 -3.06 5.73
C PRO A 51 -6.59 -3.31 7.25
N PHE A 52 -6.56 -2.25 8.06
CA PHE A 52 -6.72 -2.24 9.50
C PHE A 52 -7.31 -0.90 9.96
N GLU A 53 -7.92 -0.88 11.14
CA GLU A 53 -8.45 0.34 11.75
C GLU A 53 -7.31 1.21 12.31
N VAL A 54 -7.28 2.49 11.91
CA VAL A 54 -6.26 3.44 12.36
C VAL A 54 -6.67 4.04 13.69
N ASP A 55 -5.79 3.93 14.67
CA ASP A 55 -5.96 4.53 16.00
C ASP A 55 -5.26 5.90 16.08
N SER A 56 -4.08 6.03 15.46
CA SER A 56 -3.33 7.28 15.46
C SER A 56 -2.51 7.50 14.20
N ILE A 57 -2.23 8.78 13.90
CA ILE A 57 -1.32 9.20 12.84
C ILE A 57 -0.21 10.05 13.46
N THR A 58 1.04 9.67 13.22
CA THR A 58 2.21 10.47 13.55
C THR A 58 2.81 11.02 12.26
N VAL A 59 3.11 12.31 12.21
CA VAL A 59 3.79 12.96 11.09
C VAL A 59 5.09 13.59 11.59
N THR A 60 6.19 13.22 10.96
CA THR A 60 7.52 13.73 11.28
C THR A 60 8.08 14.47 10.08
N ASN A 61 8.36 15.76 10.26
CA ASN A 61 9.04 16.59 9.27
C ASN A 61 10.54 16.50 9.54
N GLU A 62 11.25 15.66 8.79
CA GLU A 62 12.70 15.47 9.00
C GLU A 62 13.50 16.65 8.43
N ASN A 63 13.07 17.16 7.27
CA ASN A 63 13.63 18.36 6.63
C ASN A 63 12.62 18.96 5.63
N ALA A 64 13.04 19.98 4.86
CA ALA A 64 12.18 20.66 3.89
C ALA A 64 11.75 19.79 2.69
N GLU A 65 12.39 18.64 2.49
CA GLU A 65 12.18 17.75 1.37
C GLU A 65 11.65 16.37 1.79
N HIS A 66 11.70 16.01 3.08
CA HIS A 66 11.35 14.68 3.56
C HIS A 66 10.35 14.71 4.73
N VAL A 67 9.26 13.96 4.57
CA VAL A 67 8.20 13.78 5.56
C VAL A 67 7.93 12.29 5.72
N THR A 68 7.85 11.84 6.97
CA THR A 68 7.46 10.47 7.33
C THR A 68 6.09 10.50 8.00
N VAL A 69 5.15 9.71 7.49
CA VAL A 69 3.82 9.53 8.09
C VAL A 69 3.66 8.08 8.53
N VAL A 70 3.27 7.88 9.79
CA VAL A 70 3.03 6.57 10.38
C VAL A 70 1.57 6.46 10.79
N TYR A 71 0.86 5.48 10.22
CA TYR A 71 -0.50 5.11 10.62
C TYR A 71 -0.41 3.89 11.51
N SER A 72 -0.87 4.02 12.76
CA SER A 72 -0.76 2.96 13.76
C SER A 72 -2.14 2.44 14.14
N SER A 73 -2.24 1.13 14.33
CA SER A 73 -3.41 0.45 14.90
C SER A 73 -3.18 0.06 16.35
N LYS A 74 -4.27 -0.31 17.05
CA LYS A 74 -4.20 -0.87 18.41
C LYS A 74 -3.47 -2.22 18.49
N ASP A 75 -3.39 -2.94 17.38
CA ASP A 75 -2.76 -4.26 17.30
C ASP A 75 -1.28 -4.20 16.89
N ASN A 76 -0.63 -3.04 17.06
CA ASN A 76 0.77 -2.77 16.69
C ASN A 76 1.08 -3.03 15.22
N GLN A 77 0.07 -2.96 14.35
CA GLN A 77 0.23 -2.94 12.91
C GLN A 77 0.34 -1.50 12.42
N ASN A 78 1.42 -1.21 11.70
CA ASN A 78 1.73 0.12 11.20
C ASN A 78 1.85 0.12 9.68
N LEU A 79 1.38 1.19 9.04
CA LEU A 79 1.78 1.57 7.69
C LEU A 79 2.72 2.76 7.81
N ILE A 80 3.90 2.65 7.22
CA ILE A 80 4.88 3.73 7.15
C ILE A 80 4.88 4.27 5.72
N VAL A 81 4.78 5.59 5.61
CA VAL A 81 4.77 6.34 4.35
C VAL A 81 5.92 7.33 4.39
N GLU A 82 6.94 7.09 3.59
CA GLU A 82 8.07 8.00 3.38
C GLU A 82 7.79 8.84 2.14
N ILE A 83 7.86 10.16 2.28
CA ILE A 83 7.47 11.11 1.25
C ILE A 83 8.63 12.08 1.02
N THR A 84 9.15 12.11 -0.21
CA THR A 84 10.29 12.96 -0.57
C THR A 84 9.93 13.87 -1.74
N ARG A 85 10.22 15.17 -1.67
CA ARG A 85 10.08 16.12 -2.77
C ARG A 85 11.40 16.27 -3.52
N GLY A 86 11.39 16.21 -4.85
CA GLY A 86 12.61 16.48 -5.64
C GLY A 86 12.71 15.70 -6.95
N LYS A 87 13.94 15.59 -7.47
CA LYS A 87 14.25 14.82 -8.68
C LYS A 87 14.75 13.42 -8.31
N ASP A 88 13.83 12.46 -8.39
CA ASP A 88 13.99 11.00 -8.47
C ASP A 88 15.25 10.36 -7.85
N VAL A 89 15.01 9.63 -6.75
CA VAL A 89 15.82 8.48 -6.35
C VAL A 89 14.95 7.23 -6.41
N PHE A 90 14.40 6.89 -7.58
CA PHE A 90 13.91 5.54 -7.77
C PHE A 90 15.10 4.57 -7.72
N PRO A 91 15.03 3.48 -6.94
CA PRO A 91 16.00 2.39 -7.05
C PRO A 91 16.09 1.91 -8.51
N GLN A 92 17.26 2.10 -9.14
CA GLN A 92 17.51 1.67 -10.51
C GLN A 92 17.43 0.14 -10.66
N LYS A 93 16.88 -0.28 -11.81
CA LYS A 93 16.94 -1.60 -12.47
C LYS A 93 16.29 -2.83 -11.80
N SER A 94 16.05 -2.87 -10.48
CA SER A 94 15.52 -4.08 -9.81
C SER A 94 14.04 -4.04 -9.41
N LEU A 95 13.34 -2.94 -9.71
CA LEU A 95 11.95 -2.75 -9.34
C LEU A 95 10.98 -3.36 -10.35
N GLN A 96 10.00 -4.13 -9.87
CA GLN A 96 8.95 -4.68 -10.73
C GLN A 96 7.85 -3.64 -10.88
N LYS A 97 7.52 -3.24 -12.11
CA LYS A 97 6.32 -2.43 -12.37
C LYS A 97 5.07 -3.25 -12.06
N ILE A 98 4.22 -2.72 -11.19
CA ILE A 98 3.02 -3.42 -10.70
C ILE A 98 1.73 -2.73 -11.11
N ASN A 99 1.77 -1.42 -11.41
CA ASN A 99 0.58 -0.68 -11.81
C ASN A 99 0.94 0.58 -12.62
N ALA A 100 -0.01 1.04 -13.44
CA ALA A 100 0.00 2.37 -14.05
C ALA A 100 -1.34 3.05 -13.71
N PHE A 101 -1.30 4.19 -13.01
CA PHE A 101 -2.52 4.97 -12.67
C PHE A 101 -3.09 5.64 -13.91
N ASP A 102 -2.20 6.07 -14.79
CA ASP A 102 -2.46 6.62 -16.11
C ASP A 102 -1.18 6.48 -16.95
N LYS A 103 -1.15 7.11 -18.13
CA LYS A 103 0.01 7.05 -19.04
C LYS A 103 1.30 7.65 -18.44
N THR A 104 1.20 8.43 -17.36
CA THR A 104 2.30 9.22 -16.78
C THR A 104 2.72 8.74 -15.39
N ARG A 105 1.81 8.15 -14.60
CA ARG A 105 2.08 7.69 -13.24
C ARG A 105 2.23 6.18 -13.17
N GLN A 106 3.36 5.72 -12.64
CA GLN A 106 3.71 4.31 -12.50
C GLN A 106 3.98 3.98 -11.03
N ALA A 107 3.56 2.78 -10.61
CA ALA A 107 3.94 2.22 -9.32
C ALA A 107 4.81 0.98 -9.50
N PHE A 108 5.74 0.82 -8.57
CA PHE A 108 6.72 -0.24 -8.56
C PHE A 108 6.74 -0.95 -7.21
N ASN A 109 6.95 -2.26 -7.24
CA ASN A 109 7.15 -3.09 -6.05
C ASN A 109 8.63 -3.46 -5.91
N HIS A 110 9.11 -3.43 -4.68
CA HIS A 110 10.38 -4.02 -4.26
C HIS A 110 10.13 -4.93 -3.06
N GLN A 111 10.69 -6.14 -3.09
CA GLN A 111 10.69 -6.99 -1.91
C GLN A 111 12.09 -6.99 -1.28
N LYS A 112 12.15 -6.68 0.02
CA LYS A 112 13.38 -6.69 0.81
C LYS A 112 13.09 -7.30 2.19
N ASN A 113 13.84 -8.32 2.59
CA ASN A 113 13.71 -8.99 3.90
C ASN A 113 12.25 -9.33 4.24
N GLU A 114 11.57 -10.06 3.35
CA GLU A 114 10.15 -10.47 3.48
C GLU A 114 9.12 -9.33 3.47
N SER A 115 9.55 -8.08 3.43
CA SER A 115 8.68 -6.91 3.38
C SER A 115 8.54 -6.41 1.94
N HIS A 116 7.34 -5.98 1.60
CA HIS A 116 7.03 -5.34 0.33
C HIS A 116 7.06 -3.81 0.49
N TYR A 117 7.64 -3.16 -0.51
CA TYR A 117 7.73 -1.71 -0.61
C TYR A 117 7.11 -1.28 -1.93
N ILE A 118 6.16 -0.34 -1.87
CA ILE A 118 5.52 0.21 -3.06
C ILE A 118 5.97 1.65 -3.25
N TYR A 119 6.45 1.95 -4.46
CA TYR A 119 7.00 3.24 -4.85
C TYR A 119 6.15 3.87 -5.95
N TRP A 120 5.86 5.16 -5.86
CA TRP A 120 5.26 5.91 -6.97
C TRP A 120 5.57 7.40 -6.86
N ASN A 121 5.35 8.11 -7.97
CA ASN A 121 5.51 9.55 -8.03
C ASN A 121 4.19 10.25 -8.36
N GLU A 122 4.00 11.42 -7.78
CA GLU A 122 2.91 12.34 -8.09
C GLU A 122 3.39 13.79 -7.92
N ASN A 123 3.36 14.60 -9.00
CA ASN A 123 3.69 16.03 -8.96
C ASN A 123 5.04 16.37 -8.29
N ASP A 124 6.13 15.72 -8.72
CA ASP A 124 7.49 15.88 -8.14
C ASP A 124 7.62 15.44 -6.66
N VAL A 125 6.65 14.66 -6.18
CA VAL A 125 6.66 14.02 -4.86
C VAL A 125 6.75 12.50 -5.04
N HIS A 126 7.75 11.92 -4.39
CA HIS A 126 8.03 10.49 -4.33
C HIS A 126 7.40 9.91 -3.06
N TYR A 127 6.67 8.83 -3.22
CA TYR A 127 6.07 8.09 -2.11
C TYR A 127 6.67 6.69 -2.06
N GLN A 128 6.98 6.23 -0.85
CA GLN A 128 7.30 4.85 -0.53
C GLN A 128 6.38 4.41 0.61
N ILE A 129 5.71 3.26 0.46
CA ILE A 129 4.95 2.65 1.55
C ILE A 129 5.41 1.24 1.84
N TYR A 130 5.38 0.89 3.11
CA TYR A 130 5.64 -0.44 3.62
C TYR A 130 4.95 -0.62 4.97
N SER A 131 4.71 -1.87 5.35
CA SER A 131 4.18 -2.17 6.68
C SER A 131 5.31 -2.44 7.67
N SER A 132 5.01 -2.19 8.93
CA SER A 132 5.77 -2.73 10.06
C SER A 132 4.78 -3.36 11.04
N ASN A 133 5.14 -4.52 11.58
CA ASN A 133 4.32 -5.23 12.56
C ASN A 133 5.24 -6.00 13.51
N GLU A 134 5.08 -5.77 14.81
CA GLU A 134 5.84 -6.49 15.85
C GLU A 134 5.55 -8.00 15.84
N ASN A 135 4.33 -8.39 15.44
CA ASN A 135 3.89 -9.78 15.31
C ASN A 135 4.28 -10.41 13.95
N LYS A 136 5.16 -9.76 13.17
CA LYS A 136 5.71 -10.20 11.87
C LYS A 136 4.72 -10.42 10.72
N LYS A 137 3.42 -10.17 10.91
CA LYS A 137 2.46 -10.22 9.80
C LYS A 137 2.57 -8.94 8.96
N GLN A 138 3.40 -9.01 7.92
CA GLN A 138 3.54 -7.95 6.93
C GLN A 138 2.31 -7.89 6.02
N LEU A 139 2.00 -6.68 5.53
CA LEU A 139 1.04 -6.50 4.45
C LEU A 139 1.58 -7.14 3.19
N THR A 140 0.69 -7.83 2.49
CA THR A 140 0.96 -8.41 1.19
C THR A 140 1.15 -7.32 0.13
N ASN A 141 1.81 -7.67 -0.98
CA ASN A 141 1.92 -6.78 -2.13
C ASN A 141 0.55 -6.28 -2.61
N ASP A 142 -0.48 -7.14 -2.63
CA ASP A 142 -1.82 -6.78 -3.12
C ASP A 142 -2.54 -5.81 -2.18
N GLU A 143 -2.37 -5.97 -0.87
CA GLU A 143 -2.85 -5.02 0.14
C GLU A 143 -2.16 -3.67 -0.04
N LEU A 144 -0.82 -3.64 -0.13
CA LEU A 144 -0.10 -2.38 -0.33
C LEU A 144 -0.44 -1.71 -1.68
N CYS A 145 -0.63 -2.48 -2.75
CA CYS A 145 -1.12 -1.95 -4.03
C CYS A 145 -2.49 -1.28 -3.88
N THR A 146 -3.37 -1.86 -3.05
CA THR A 146 -4.72 -1.32 -2.83
C THR A 146 -4.69 -0.09 -1.93
N VAL A 147 -3.84 -0.08 -0.90
CA VAL A 147 -3.54 1.11 -0.08
C VAL A 147 -3.05 2.23 -0.98
N GLN A 148 -2.07 1.95 -1.81
CA GLN A 148 -1.49 2.93 -2.73
C GLN A 148 -2.58 3.52 -3.66
N LYS A 149 -3.46 2.70 -4.25
CA LYS A 149 -4.58 3.19 -5.08
C LYS A 149 -5.53 4.11 -4.31
N SER A 150 -5.64 3.96 -3.00
CA SER A 150 -6.51 4.79 -2.16
C SER A 150 -6.05 6.24 -1.98
N PHE A 151 -4.78 6.54 -2.33
CA PHE A 151 -4.26 7.92 -2.37
C PHE A 151 -4.79 8.70 -3.60
N SER A 152 -5.20 8.00 -4.66
CA SER A 152 -5.53 8.62 -5.96
C SER A 152 -6.98 9.09 -6.10
N VAL A 153 -7.74 9.16 -5.01
CA VAL A 153 -9.14 9.62 -5.03
C VAL A 153 -9.18 11.12 -4.74
N LYS A 154 -9.28 11.93 -5.79
CA LYS A 154 -9.76 13.31 -5.72
C LYS A 154 -11.17 13.37 -6.30
#